data_AF-A0A6G1S0B2-F1
#
_entry.id   AF-A0A6G1S0B2-F1
#
_cell.length_a   1.000
_cell.length_b   1.000
_cell.length_c   1.000
_cell.angle_alpha   90.00
_cell.angle_beta   90.00
_cell.angle_gamma   90.00
#
_symmetry.space_group_name_H-M   'P 1'
#
loop_
_entity.id
_entity.type
_entity.pdbx_description
1 polymer ?
#
loop_
_entity_poly.entity_id
_entity_poly.type
_entity_poly.pdbx_seq_one_letter_code
_entity_poly.pdbx_strand_id
1 'polypeptide(L)'
;QPYKVYELCHGPPGAADGEPEDEPGCSGGEEEEEEEEEDISQLQKMESLSIVTDLELKLQYRGRQVSSLTISNPQGCRLFHSSLEPTQEQVELFGPLSLEQVRFPAADTIPN
;
A
#
# COMPACT_ATOMS: atom_id res chain seq x y z
N GLN A 1 11.08 24.85 14.36
CA GLN A 1 9.84 25.49 13.87
C GLN A 1 9.40 24.71 12.64
N PRO A 2 8.18 24.14 12.58
CA PRO A 2 7.72 23.54 11.35
C PRO A 2 7.32 24.64 10.36
N TYR A 3 7.78 24.53 9.12
CA TYR A 3 7.43 25.49 8.07
C TYR A 3 6.02 25.20 7.57
N LYS A 4 5.21 26.25 7.42
CA LYS A 4 3.88 26.16 6.79
C LYS A 4 4.04 26.46 5.31
N VAL A 5 3.69 25.50 4.48
CA VAL A 5 3.59 25.69 3.02
C VAL A 5 2.16 26.14 2.74
N TYR A 6 2.02 27.27 2.06
CA TYR A 6 0.74 27.76 1.57
C TYR A 6 0.77 27.64 0.05
N GLU A 7 -0.20 26.94 -0.52
CA GLU A 7 -0.45 26.98 -1.95
C GLU A 7 -1.16 28.29 -2.30
N LEU A 8 -0.57 29.04 -3.21
CA LEU A 8 -1.16 30.26 -3.75
C LEU A 8 -1.99 29.87 -4.97
N CYS A 9 -3.31 29.79 -4.82
CA CYS A 9 -4.20 29.53 -5.95
C CYS A 9 -4.06 30.66 -6.97
N HIS A 10 -3.53 30.36 -8.16
CA HIS A 10 -3.58 31.27 -9.29
C HIS A 10 -5.03 31.31 -9.79
N GLY A 11 -5.65 32.49 -9.70
CA GLY A 11 -6.96 32.74 -10.29
C GLY A 11 -6.92 32.53 -11.82
N PRO A 12 -8.07 32.23 -12.44
CA PRO A 12 -8.13 31.88 -13.86
C PRO A 12 -7.60 33.03 -14.73
N PRO A 13 -6.82 32.74 -15.78
CA PRO A 13 -6.34 33.77 -16.67
C PRO A 13 -7.49 34.27 -17.55
N GLY A 14 -7.78 35.57 -17.42
CA GLY A 14 -8.10 36.43 -18.55
C GLY A 14 -9.44 36.22 -19.26
N ALA A 15 -10.38 37.10 -18.96
CA ALA A 15 -11.28 37.63 -19.99
C ALA A 15 -10.45 38.48 -20.97
N ALA A 16 -10.30 38.03 -22.21
CA ALA A 16 -9.96 38.87 -23.36
C ALA A 16 -10.30 38.16 -24.67
N ASP A 17 -11.02 38.89 -25.52
CA ASP A 17 -11.56 38.61 -26.85
C ASP A 17 -10.46 38.29 -27.90
N GLY A 18 -10.73 37.39 -28.85
CA GLY A 18 -9.97 37.29 -30.12
C GLY A 18 -9.69 35.86 -30.64
N GLU A 19 -10.48 35.39 -31.61
CA GLU A 19 -10.10 34.38 -32.62
C GLU A 19 -9.24 35.06 -33.72
N PRO A 20 -8.32 34.36 -34.47
CA PRO A 20 -8.67 33.32 -35.46
C PRO A 20 -7.71 32.10 -35.62
N GLU A 21 -8.32 30.97 -35.98
CA GLU A 21 -7.93 29.88 -36.92
C GLU A 21 -6.44 29.60 -37.28
N ASP A 22 -5.95 28.38 -36.99
CA ASP A 22 -5.33 27.37 -37.91
C ASP A 22 -4.64 26.21 -37.12
N GLU A 23 -4.72 24.98 -37.65
CA GLU A 23 -4.40 23.66 -37.03
C GLU A 23 -2.89 23.41 -36.69
N PRO A 24 -2.50 22.40 -35.86
CA PRO A 24 -2.54 20.96 -36.21
C PRO A 24 -2.92 20.02 -35.05
N GLY A 25 -3.26 18.77 -35.37
CA GLY A 25 -3.71 17.76 -34.41
C GLY A 25 -2.72 17.42 -33.30
N CYS A 26 -3.27 17.02 -32.15
CA CYS A 26 -2.58 16.18 -31.17
C CYS A 26 -3.48 14.98 -30.85
N SER A 27 -3.39 13.98 -31.71
CA SER A 27 -3.60 12.59 -31.34
C SER A 27 -2.40 12.14 -30.48
N GLY A 28 -2.35 12.60 -29.22
CA GLY A 28 -1.20 12.35 -28.33
C GLY A 28 -1.59 11.92 -26.91
N GLY A 29 -2.88 11.83 -26.59
CA GLY A 29 -3.31 11.41 -25.24
C GLY A 29 -3.06 9.93 -24.95
N GLU A 30 -2.79 9.12 -25.97
CA GLU A 30 -2.54 7.68 -25.82
C GLU A 30 -1.07 7.42 -25.43
N GLU A 31 -0.12 8.15 -26.02
CA GLU A 31 1.31 7.96 -25.77
C GLU A 31 1.75 8.50 -24.39
N GLU A 32 1.19 9.63 -23.94
CA GLU A 32 1.50 10.20 -22.62
C GLU A 32 0.90 9.37 -21.46
N GLU A 33 -0.30 8.81 -21.64
CA GLU A 33 -0.93 7.92 -20.65
C GLU A 33 -0.17 6.58 -20.53
N GLU A 34 0.30 6.03 -21.66
CA GLU A 34 1.12 4.81 -21.67
C GLU A 34 2.48 5.01 -20.97
N GLU A 35 3.16 6.13 -21.19
CA GLU A 35 4.43 6.46 -20.51
C GLU A 35 4.24 6.60 -18.98
N GLU A 36 3.16 7.22 -18.52
CA GLU A 36 2.86 7.33 -17.09
C GLU A 36 2.54 5.96 -16.44
N GLU A 37 1.80 5.08 -17.13
CA GLU A 37 1.54 3.71 -16.64
C GLU A 37 2.83 2.88 -16.52
N GLU A 38 3.76 3.05 -17.46
CA GLU A 38 5.08 2.41 -17.42
C GLU A 38 5.92 2.90 -16.24
N ASP A 39 5.95 4.21 -15.97
CA ASP A 39 6.67 4.79 -14.84
C ASP A 39 6.10 4.34 -13.48
N ILE A 40 4.76 4.28 -13.35
CA ILE A 40 4.08 3.75 -12.15
C ILE A 40 4.43 2.27 -11.93
N SER A 41 4.40 1.47 -13.00
CA SER A 41 4.81 0.06 -12.95
C SER A 41 6.27 -0.09 -12.57
N GLN A 42 7.16 0.76 -13.08
CA GLN A 42 8.58 0.74 -12.72
C GLN A 42 8.80 1.10 -11.25
N LEU A 43 8.10 2.11 -10.72
CA LEU A 43 8.14 2.52 -9.30
C LEU A 43 7.67 1.40 -8.35
N GLN A 44 6.55 0.74 -8.69
CA GLN A 44 6.08 -0.46 -7.96
C GLN A 44 7.06 -1.63 -8.05
N LYS A 45 7.75 -1.77 -9.20
CA LYS A 45 8.75 -2.81 -9.42
C LYS A 45 10.04 -2.57 -8.64
N MET A 46 10.39 -1.31 -8.38
CA MET A 46 11.52 -0.94 -7.53
C MET A 46 11.19 -1.00 -6.02
N GLU A 47 9.94 -0.74 -5.60
CA GLU A 47 9.48 -1.05 -4.23
C GLU A 47 9.50 -2.56 -3.93
N SER A 48 9.39 -3.40 -4.97
CA SER A 48 9.45 -4.86 -4.90
C SER A 48 10.84 -5.45 -5.21
N LEU A 49 11.89 -4.63 -5.39
CA LEU A 49 13.27 -5.11 -5.40
C LEU A 49 13.56 -5.76 -4.04
N SER A 50 13.49 -7.09 -4.03
CA SER A 50 13.30 -7.90 -2.83
C SER A 50 14.43 -7.70 -1.82
N ILE A 51 14.22 -6.82 -0.85
CA ILE A 51 14.88 -6.95 0.43
C ILE A 51 14.37 -8.28 1.00
N VAL A 52 15.27 -9.21 1.29
CA VAL A 52 14.90 -10.44 1.99
C VAL A 52 14.43 -10.03 3.39
N THR A 53 13.15 -10.24 3.69
CA THR A 53 12.51 -9.85 4.96
C THR A 53 12.05 -11.09 5.73
N ASP A 54 12.99 -11.98 6.04
CA ASP A 54 12.67 -13.14 6.86
C ASP A 54 12.44 -12.72 8.33
N LEU A 55 11.21 -12.86 8.79
CA LEU A 55 10.77 -12.62 10.16
C LEU A 55 10.53 -13.96 10.86
N GLU A 56 11.35 -14.29 11.85
CA GLU A 56 11.14 -15.48 12.69
C GLU A 56 10.15 -15.13 13.83
N LEU A 57 9.01 -15.83 13.86
CA LEU A 57 7.97 -15.67 14.86
C LEU A 57 7.92 -16.88 15.79
N LYS A 58 8.02 -16.63 17.10
CA LYS A 58 7.91 -17.65 18.16
C LYS A 58 6.75 -17.29 19.09
N LEU A 59 5.63 -17.99 18.94
CA LEU A 59 4.43 -17.75 19.72
C LEU A 59 4.47 -18.62 20.98
N GLN A 60 4.31 -17.98 22.14
CA GLN A 60 4.34 -18.65 23.43
C GLN A 60 3.14 -18.28 24.29
N TYR A 61 2.59 -19.26 24.99
CA TYR A 61 1.58 -19.05 26.02
C TYR A 61 2.10 -19.55 27.37
N ARG A 62 2.08 -18.68 28.39
CA ARG A 62 2.61 -18.96 29.74
C ARG A 62 4.05 -19.52 29.73
N GLY A 63 4.89 -19.03 28.82
CA GLY A 63 6.28 -19.48 28.65
C GLY A 63 6.44 -20.83 27.91
N ARG A 64 5.36 -21.42 27.40
CA ARG A 64 5.41 -22.63 26.55
C ARG A 64 5.26 -22.23 25.09
N GLN A 65 6.21 -22.63 24.24
CA GLN A 65 6.12 -22.41 22.80
C GLN A 65 4.99 -23.24 22.20
N VAL A 66 4.11 -22.58 21.46
CA VAL A 66 2.96 -23.19 20.78
C VAL A 66 3.06 -23.16 19.27
N SER A 67 3.85 -22.24 18.72
CA SER A 67 4.13 -22.18 17.28
C SER A 67 5.47 -21.49 17.02
N SER A 68 6.13 -21.89 15.93
CA SER A 68 7.34 -21.25 15.41
C SER A 68 7.26 -21.29 13.89
N LEU A 69 7.40 -20.13 13.25
CA LEU A 69 7.35 -20.02 11.78
C LEU A 69 8.20 -18.85 11.30
N THR A 70 8.53 -18.85 10.01
CA THR A 70 9.21 -17.75 9.34
C THR A 70 8.27 -17.14 8.33
N ILE A 71 8.16 -15.82 8.33
CA ILE A 71 7.42 -15.04 7.34
C ILE A 71 8.42 -14.32 6.47
N SER A 72 8.30 -14.45 5.15
CA SER A 72 9.19 -13.79 4.19
C SER A 72 8.50 -12.70 3.38
N ASN A 73 7.26 -12.33 3.74
CA ASN A 73 6.51 -11.30 3.04
C ASN A 73 7.19 -9.92 3.23
N PRO A 74 7.57 -9.22 2.14
CA PRO A 74 8.23 -7.90 2.20
C PRO A 74 7.36 -6.81 2.82
N GLN A 75 6.04 -6.95 2.76
CA GLN A 75 5.10 -6.05 3.40
C GLN A 75 4.95 -6.36 4.91
N GLY A 76 5.46 -7.49 5.37
CA GLY A 76 5.38 -7.97 6.74
C GLY A 76 4.17 -8.88 6.98
N CYS A 77 3.72 -8.93 8.25
CA CYS A 77 2.62 -9.80 8.67
C CYS A 77 1.69 -9.14 9.67
N ARG A 78 0.49 -9.69 9.78
CA ARG A 78 -0.50 -9.35 10.79
C ARG A 78 -0.74 -10.54 11.70
N LEU A 79 -0.40 -10.38 12.97
CA LEU A 79 -0.74 -11.34 14.03
C LEU A 79 -2.18 -11.08 14.50
N PHE A 80 -3.06 -12.07 14.44
CA PHE A 80 -4.47 -11.87 14.80
C PHE A 80 -5.14 -13.10 15.44
N HIS A 81 -6.22 -12.84 16.19
CA HIS A 81 -7.12 -13.84 16.71
C HIS A 81 -8.56 -13.40 16.45
N SER A 82 -9.18 -13.96 15.41
CA SER A 82 -10.56 -13.66 15.02
C SER A 82 -11.11 -14.76 14.12
N SER A 83 -12.44 -14.86 14.01
CA SER A 83 -13.13 -15.62 12.98
C SER A 83 -13.50 -14.78 11.75
N LEU A 84 -13.31 -13.46 11.81
CA LEU A 84 -13.55 -12.53 10.71
C LEU A 84 -12.33 -12.46 9.80
N GLU A 85 -12.56 -12.41 8.49
CA GLU A 85 -11.54 -12.24 7.48
C GLU A 85 -11.39 -10.76 7.12
N PRO A 86 -10.16 -10.31 6.80
CA PRO A 86 -9.95 -8.93 6.36
C PRO A 86 -10.53 -8.73 4.96
N THR A 87 -11.30 -7.66 4.75
CA THR A 87 -11.84 -7.28 3.44
C THR A 87 -11.32 -5.91 3.01
N GLN A 88 -11.45 -5.59 1.72
CA GLN A 88 -10.93 -4.34 1.16
C GLN A 88 -11.65 -3.11 1.74
N GLU A 89 -12.92 -3.25 2.09
CA GLU A 89 -13.74 -2.19 2.70
C GLU A 89 -13.36 -1.95 4.18
N GLN A 90 -12.66 -2.91 4.79
CA GLN A 90 -12.33 -2.93 6.22
C GLN A 90 -10.82 -2.81 6.48
N VAL A 91 -10.06 -2.27 5.52
CA VAL A 91 -8.61 -2.06 5.64
C VAL A 91 -8.25 -1.17 6.83
N GLU A 92 -9.09 -0.20 7.20
CA GLU A 92 -8.86 0.63 8.39
C GLU A 92 -8.89 -0.18 9.70
N LEU A 93 -9.73 -1.22 9.78
CA LEU A 93 -9.88 -2.07 10.96
C LEU A 93 -8.84 -3.18 11.00
N PHE A 94 -8.58 -3.79 9.86
CA PHE A 94 -7.77 -5.00 9.77
C PHE A 94 -6.37 -4.79 9.21
N GLY A 95 -6.05 -3.59 8.73
CA GLY A 95 -4.83 -3.29 8.01
C GLY A 95 -4.87 -3.75 6.55
N PRO A 96 -3.78 -3.49 5.80
CA PRO A 96 -3.66 -3.87 4.39
C PRO A 96 -3.80 -5.39 4.18
N LEU A 97 -4.47 -5.77 3.08
CA LEU A 97 -4.60 -7.18 2.68
C LEU A 97 -3.29 -7.78 2.17
N SER A 98 -2.30 -6.94 1.85
CA SER A 98 -0.97 -7.36 1.40
C SER A 98 -0.13 -8.01 2.51
N LEU A 99 -0.51 -7.86 3.78
CA LEU A 99 0.19 -8.45 4.92
C LEU A 99 -0.08 -9.96 5.02
N GLU A 100 0.94 -10.73 5.39
CA GLU A 100 0.76 -12.16 5.66
C GLU A 100 -0.07 -12.38 6.93
N GLN A 101 -1.16 -13.14 6.82
CA GLN A 101 -2.15 -13.31 7.89
C GLN A 101 -1.73 -14.46 8.81
N VAL A 102 -1.23 -14.14 10.00
CA VAL A 102 -0.71 -15.13 10.96
C VAL A 102 -1.66 -15.24 12.15
N ARG A 103 -2.38 -16.37 12.24
CA ARG A 103 -3.35 -16.61 13.30
C ARG A 103 -2.69 -17.17 14.56
N PHE A 104 -3.07 -16.64 15.71
CA PHE A 104 -2.71 -17.22 17.00
C PHE A 104 -3.31 -18.64 17.16
N PRO A 105 -2.51 -19.64 17.60
CA PRO A 105 -3.02 -20.98 17.90
C PRO A 105 -4.11 -20.94 18.98
N ALA A 106 -5.03 -21.89 18.93
CA ALA A 106 -6.07 -22.03 19.96
C ALA A 106 -5.45 -22.26 21.35
N ALA A 107 -6.11 -21.72 22.37
CA ALA A 107 -5.64 -21.80 23.77
C ALA A 107 -6.09 -23.08 24.49
N ASP A 108 -6.85 -23.94 23.81
CA ASP A 108 -7.60 -25.05 24.43
C ASP A 108 -6.71 -26.10 25.09
N THR A 109 -5.44 -26.20 24.67
CA THR A 109 -4.46 -27.16 25.21
C THR A 109 -3.60 -26.60 26.34
N ILE A 110 -3.79 -25.33 26.73
CA ILE A 110 -2.98 -24.67 27.76
C ILE A 110 -3.65 -24.87 29.12
N PRO A 111 -2.98 -25.51 30.10
CA PRO A 111 -3.52 -25.63 31.45
C PRO A 111 -3.57 -24.26 32.16
N ASN A 112 -4.55 -24.09 33.07
CA ASN A 112 -4.73 -22.92 33.96
C ASN A 112 -3.67 -22.80 35.06
#